data_AF-A0A645BED2-F1
#
_entry.id   AF-A0A645BED2-F1
#
_cell.length_a   1.000
_cell.length_b   1.000
_cell.length_c   1.000
_cell.angle_alpha   90.00
_cell.angle_beta   90.00
_cell.angle_gamma   90.00
#
_symmetry.space_group_name_H-M   'P 1'
#
loop_
_entity.id
_entity.type
_entity.pdbx_description
1 polymer ?
#
loop_
_entity_poly.entity_id
_entity_poly.type
_entity_poly.pdbx_seq_one_letter_code
_entity_poly.pdbx_strand_id
1 'polypeptide(L)' 'MVIKYNTESIVAGAGSAIFLHIWVSKSTPTSGCVAMSKDNLLALMRWLRYDDAPRIVIVAP' A
#
# COMPACT_ATOMS: atom_id res chain seq x y z
N MET A 1 -6.31 -0.22 4.33
CA MET A 1 -6.51 -1.33 3.36
C MET A 1 -5.31 -2.25 3.42
N VAL A 2 -5.48 -3.56 3.32
CA VAL A 2 -4.35 -4.52 3.29
C VAL A 2 -3.80 -4.67 1.87
N ILE A 3 -2.48 -4.71 1.73
CA ILE A 3 -1.78 -5.05 0.49
C ILE A 3 -1.29 -6.48 0.64
N LYS A 4 -1.72 -7.39 -0.24
CA LYS A 4 -1.42 -8.84 -0.17
C LYS A 4 0.02 -9.19 -0.59
N TYR A 5 0.98 -8.37 -0.21
CA TYR A 5 2.39 -8.60 -0.51
C TYR A 5 2.95 -9.77 0.31
N ASN A 6 3.63 -10.70 -0.38
CA ASN A 6 4.27 -11.89 0.21
C ASN A 6 3.30 -12.77 1.04
N THR A 7 2.06 -12.96 0.57
CA THR A 7 1.02 -13.74 1.30
C THR A 7 0.66 -15.08 0.66
N GLU A 8 0.89 -15.26 -0.64
CA GLU A 8 0.56 -16.52 -1.35
C GLU A 8 1.81 -17.36 -1.62
N SER A 9 2.81 -16.80 -2.30
CA SER A 9 4.13 -17.42 -2.51
C SER A 9 5.16 -16.77 -1.60
N ILE A 10 5.27 -17.29 -0.38
CA ILE A 10 6.08 -16.67 0.69
C ILE A 10 7.58 -16.83 0.38
N VAL A 11 8.30 -15.70 0.34
CA VAL A 11 9.76 -15.62 0.30
C VAL A 11 10.27 -15.22 1.69
N ALA A 12 11.15 -16.05 2.26
CA ALA A 12 11.74 -15.79 3.58
C ALA A 12 12.55 -14.48 3.57
N GLY A 13 12.38 -13.67 4.63
CA GLY A 13 13.07 -12.38 4.77
C GLY A 13 12.46 -11.23 3.97
N ALA A 14 11.50 -11.46 3.07
CA ALA A 14 10.93 -10.42 2.22
C ALA A 14 9.89 -9.51 2.94
N GLY A 15 9.51 -9.82 4.17
CA GLY A 15 8.51 -9.07 4.96
C GLY A 15 7.06 -9.39 4.57
N SER A 16 6.08 -8.91 5.35
CA SER A 16 4.64 -9.02 5.06
C SER A 16 3.88 -7.95 5.85
N ALA A 17 2.55 -8.07 5.97
CA ALA A 17 1.70 -7.15 6.74
C ALA A 17 1.81 -5.68 6.29
N ILE A 18 1.78 -5.47 4.97
CA ILE A 18 1.85 -4.14 4.36
C ILE A 18 0.44 -3.57 4.22
N PHE A 19 0.23 -2.35 4.68
CA PHE A 19 -1.04 -1.65 4.60
C PHE A 19 -0.92 -0.36 3.81
N LEU A 20 -2.05 0.07 3.22
CA LEU A 20 -2.26 1.42 2.74
C LEU A 20 -3.06 2.22 3.78
N HIS A 21 -2.51 3.34 4.25
CA HIS A 21 -3.12 4.20 5.26
C HIS A 21 -2.78 5.70 5.06
N ILE A 22 -3.41 6.56 5.87
CA ILE A 22 -3.11 8.01 5.89
C ILE A 22 -1.77 8.20 6.62
N TRP A 23 -0.86 9.00 6.05
CA TRP A 23 0.41 9.31 6.70
C TRP A 23 0.23 10.19 7.94
N VAL A 24 1.23 10.22 8.82
CA VAL A 24 1.33 11.24 9.88
C VAL A 24 1.72 12.59 9.26
N SER A 25 2.74 12.58 8.39
CA SER A 25 3.15 13.73 7.59
C SER A 25 3.90 13.25 6.34
N LYS A 26 4.09 14.14 5.35
CA LYS A 26 4.82 13.83 4.11
C LYS A 26 6.28 13.42 4.36
N SER A 27 6.90 13.90 5.45
CA SER A 27 8.31 13.65 5.78
C SER A 27 8.51 12.55 6.82
N THR A 28 7.44 11.92 7.33
CA THR A 28 7.54 10.84 8.31
C THR A 28 7.49 9.49 7.60
N PRO A 29 8.56 8.67 7.65
CA PRO A 29 8.55 7.35 7.03
C PRO A 29 7.64 6.38 7.79
N THR A 30 7.22 5.32 7.11
CA THR A 30 6.57 4.15 7.73
C THR A 30 7.60 3.06 7.99
N SER A 31 7.25 2.04 8.76
CA SER A 31 8.07 0.83 8.92
C SER A 31 7.91 -0.18 7.77
N GLY A 32 7.40 0.26 6.60
CA GLY A 32 7.20 -0.58 5.40
C GLY A 32 5.83 -0.44 4.73
N CYS A 33 4.83 0.12 5.43
CA CYS A 33 3.53 0.42 4.83
C CYS A 33 3.61 1.50 3.74
N VAL A 34 2.59 1.54 2.88
CA VAL A 34 2.41 2.64 1.93
C VAL A 34 1.50 3.69 2.57
N ALA A 35 1.91 4.95 2.59
CA ALA A 35 1.13 6.02 3.18
C ALA A 35 1.06 7.26 2.28
N MET A 36 -0.08 7.95 2.31
CA MET A 36 -0.35 9.16 1.52
C MET A 36 -1.21 10.15 2.30
N SER A 37 -1.42 11.36 1.78
CA SER A 37 -2.36 12.31 2.36
C SER A 37 -3.78 11.73 2.41
N LYS A 38 -4.61 12.25 3.32
CA LYS A 38 -6.02 11.87 3.41
C LYS A 38 -6.76 12.09 2.09
N ASP A 39 -6.51 13.22 1.42
CA ASP A 39 -7.20 13.57 0.17
C ASP A 39 -6.82 12.63 -0.97
N ASN A 40 -5.54 12.26 -1.07
CA ASN A 40 -5.09 11.27 -2.07
C ASN A 40 -5.69 9.89 -1.78
N LEU A 41 -5.76 9.48 -0.51
CA LEU A 41 -6.38 8.20 -0.15
C LEU A 41 -7.87 8.19 -0.52
N LEU A 42 -8.59 9.28 -0.26
CA LEU A 42 -10.00 9.41 -0.63
C LEU A 42 -10.20 9.39 -2.15
N ALA A 43 -9.34 10.08 -2.91
CA ALA A 43 -9.37 10.05 -4.37
C ALA A 43 -9.15 8.62 -4.91
N LEU A 44 -8.14 7.92 -4.37
CA LEU A 44 -7.85 6.53 -4.73
C LEU A 44 -9.02 5.60 -4.38
N MET A 45 -9.61 5.73 -3.19
CA MET A 45 -10.75 4.90 -2.78
C MET A 45 -11.99 5.10 -3.65
N ARG A 46 -12.21 6.32 -4.18
CA ARG A 46 -13.30 6.57 -5.14
C ARG A 46 -13.01 6.02 -6.53
N TRP A 47 -11.74 5.93 -6.91
CA TRP A 47 -11.30 5.37 -8.19
C TRP A 47 -11.29 3.84 -8.18
N LEU A 48 -10.96 3.21 -7.04
CA LEU A 48 -10.84 1.75 -6.92
C LEU A 48 -12.16 1.03 -7.20
N ARG A 49 -12.13 0.13 -8.18
CA ARG A 49 -13.19 -0.86 -8.44
C ARG A 49 -12.57 -2.26 -8.38
N TYR A 50 -13.25 -3.18 -7.70
CA TYR A 50 -12.74 -4.55 -7.53
C TYR A 50 -12.60 -5.28 -8.88
N ASP A 51 -13.59 -5.11 -9.76
CA ASP A 51 -13.67 -5.79 -11.05
C ASP A 51 -12.54 -5.38 -12.03
N ASP A 52 -11.94 -4.20 -11.82
CA ASP A 52 -10.83 -3.70 -12.63
C ASP A 52 -9.48 -4.35 -12.24
N ALA A 53 -9.49 -5.25 -11.24
CA ALA A 53 -8.32 -5.97 -10.75
C ALA A 53 -7.10 -5.05 -10.47
N PRO A 54 -7.25 -3.96 -9.69
CA PRO A 54 -6.18 -3.00 -9.45
C PRO A 54 -4.95 -3.66 -8.81
N ARG A 55 -3.75 -3.16 -9.16
CA ARG A 55 -2.47 -3.65 -8.66
C ARG A 55 -1.66 -2.48 -8.09
N ILE A 56 -0.89 -2.76 -7.04
CA ILE A 56 0.10 -1.82 -6.49
C ILE A 56 1.47 -2.34 -6.87
N VAL A 57 2.28 -1.50 -7.51
CA VAL A 57 3.66 -1.80 -7.89
C VAL A 57 4.58 -0.91 -7.07
N ILE A 58 5.48 -1.53 -6.31
CA ILE A 58 6.51 -0.83 -5.54
C ILE A 58 7.82 -1.03 -6.28
N VAL A 59 8.38 0.04 -6.82
CA VAL A 59 9.67 0.02 -7.50
C VAL A 59 10.74 0.55 -6.55
N ALA A 60 11.85 -0.17 -6.44
CA ALA A 60 13.07 0.40 -5.88
C ALA A 60 13.67 1.37 -6.91
N PRO A 61 14.32 2.46 -6.46
CA PRO A 61 15.12 3.29 -7.35
C PRO A 61 16.26 2.50 -8.01
#